data_AF-A0A538RU52-F1
#
_entry.id   AF-A0A538RU52-F1
#
_cell.length_a   1.000
_cell.length_b   1.000
_cell.length_c   1.000
_cell.angle_alpha   90.00
_cell.angle_beta   90.00
_cell.angle_gamma   90.00
#
_symmetry.space_group_name_H-M   'P 1'
#
loop_
_entity.id
_entity.type
_entity.pdbx_description
1 polymer ?
#
loop_
_entity_poly.entity_id
_entity_poly.type
_entity_poly.pdbx_seq_one_letter_code
_entity_poly.pdbx_strand_id
1 'polypeptide(L)'
;MERPFEEESVPFPSHVRSPEARSLTELDAFVRACKEEPVEKIASHRRAVRLGRFPKPVRRLLWWLGLNVFARQRARFMGTFGVTSTGAFGAGVLQVLSPLTCTVHYSLFDAAGNIDVRLTFDHRVFDGRTAAHGLAELEGVLGQEILQELRSLSAAQAA
;
A
#
# COMPACT_ATOMS: atom_id res chain seq x y z
N MET A 1 -4.86 -4.56 -4.25
CA MET A 1 -4.83 -6.02 -4.48
C MET A 1 -6.01 -6.35 -5.38
N GLU A 2 -5.80 -7.17 -6.41
CA GLU A 2 -6.88 -7.58 -7.30
C GLU A 2 -7.82 -8.57 -6.60
N ARG A 3 -9.13 -8.39 -6.79
CA ARG A 3 -10.18 -9.27 -6.27
C ARG A 3 -11.27 -9.48 -7.32
N PRO A 4 -11.85 -10.69 -7.42
CA PRO A 4 -13.05 -10.90 -8.21
C PRO A 4 -14.21 -10.13 -7.58
N PHE A 5 -14.86 -9.26 -8.36
CA PHE A 5 -16.04 -8.50 -7.98
C PHE A 5 -16.92 -8.32 -9.22
N GLU A 6 -18.20 -8.74 -9.15
CA GLU A 6 -19.15 -8.66 -10.27
C GLU A 6 -18.57 -9.22 -11.60
N GLU A 7 -17.96 -10.42 -11.54
CA GLU A 7 -17.31 -11.14 -12.66
C GLU A 7 -15.99 -10.54 -13.20
N GLU A 8 -15.54 -9.40 -12.67
CA GLU A 8 -14.29 -8.75 -13.08
C GLU A 8 -13.22 -8.81 -11.98
N SER A 9 -11.94 -8.82 -12.39
CA SER A 9 -10.82 -8.62 -11.46
C SER A 9 -10.60 -7.13 -11.24
N VAL A 10 -10.90 -6.64 -10.04
CA VAL A 10 -10.82 -5.21 -9.71
C VAL A 10 -9.75 -4.96 -8.64
N PRO A 11 -8.83 -4.01 -8.83
CA PRO A 11 -7.88 -3.63 -7.80
C PRO A 11 -8.57 -2.81 -6.70
N PHE A 12 -8.57 -3.34 -5.47
CA PHE A 12 -9.05 -2.62 -4.30
C PHE A 12 -7.88 -2.08 -3.46
N PRO A 13 -7.86 -0.77 -3.14
CA PRO A 13 -6.94 -0.21 -2.17
C PRO A 13 -7.42 -0.54 -0.74
N SER A 14 -6.49 -1.04 0.07
CA SER A 14 -6.69 -1.24 1.50
C SER A 14 -5.94 -0.18 2.28
N HIS A 15 -6.52 0.26 3.39
CA HIS A 15 -5.94 1.29 4.24
C HIS A 15 -5.68 0.73 5.63
N VAL A 16 -4.41 0.64 6.00
CA VAL A 16 -3.97 0.29 7.36
C VAL A 16 -3.96 1.55 8.20
N ARG A 17 -4.61 1.52 9.37
CA ARG A 17 -4.59 2.64 10.32
C ARG A 17 -3.51 2.42 11.37
N SER A 18 -2.68 3.43 11.55
CA SER A 18 -1.56 3.42 12.51
C SER A 18 -0.72 2.15 12.39
N PRO A 19 -0.13 1.86 11.22
CA PRO A 19 0.73 0.69 11.04
C PRO A 19 1.91 0.66 12.02
N GLU A 20 2.41 1.83 12.44
CA GLU A 20 3.52 2.00 13.40
C GLU A 20 3.24 1.44 14.80
N ALA A 21 1.97 1.25 15.16
CA ALA A 21 1.55 0.75 16.46
C ALA A 21 1.14 -0.73 16.45
N ARG A 22 1.38 -1.43 15.34
CA ARG A 22 0.98 -2.82 15.13
C ARG A 22 2.21 -3.71 14.98
N SER A 23 2.12 -4.93 15.49
CA SER A 23 3.15 -5.96 15.28
C SER A 23 3.15 -6.48 13.84
N LEU A 24 4.24 -7.12 13.43
CA LEU A 24 4.32 -7.78 12.11
C LEU A 24 3.24 -8.84 11.92
N THR A 25 2.89 -9.58 12.97
CA THR A 25 1.84 -10.61 12.91
C THR A 25 0.44 -10.01 12.68
N GLU A 26 0.14 -8.88 13.31
CA GLU A 26 -1.13 -8.16 13.11
C GLU A 26 -1.20 -7.52 11.71
N LEU A 27 -0.07 -7.03 11.20
CA LEU A 27 0.03 -6.49 9.85
C LEU A 27 -0.15 -7.61 8.81
N ASP A 28 0.48 -8.77 8.98
CA ASP A 28 0.29 -9.93 8.10
C ASP A 28 -1.17 -10.42 8.14
N ALA A 29 -1.76 -10.58 9.33
CA ALA A 29 -3.15 -10.94 9.49
C ALA A 29 -4.09 -9.94 8.79
N PHE A 30 -3.82 -8.64 8.90
CA PHE A 30 -4.58 -7.61 8.19
C PHE A 30 -4.44 -7.72 6.66
N VAL A 31 -3.23 -7.96 6.16
CA VAL A 31 -2.97 -8.14 4.72
C VAL A 31 -3.68 -9.38 4.20
N ARG A 32 -3.63 -10.49 4.93
CA ARG A 32 -4.36 -11.73 4.59
C ARG A 32 -5.85 -11.53 4.60
N ALA A 33 -6.40 -10.91 5.64
CA ALA A 33 -7.81 -10.53 5.69
C ALA A 33 -8.20 -9.68 4.46
N CYS A 34 -7.34 -8.74 4.06
CA CYS A 34 -7.58 -7.95 2.85
C CYS A 34 -7.59 -8.76 1.54
N LYS A 35 -6.82 -9.84 1.48
CA LYS A 35 -6.71 -10.73 0.31
C LYS A 35 -7.77 -11.81 0.26
N GLU A 36 -8.24 -12.29 1.41
CA GLU A 36 -9.07 -13.48 1.52
C GLU A 36 -10.54 -13.14 1.82
N GLU A 37 -10.79 -12.16 2.68
CA GLU A 37 -12.16 -11.83 3.07
C GLU A 37 -12.98 -11.22 1.92
N PRO A 38 -14.32 -11.39 1.94
CA PRO A 38 -15.21 -10.71 1.02
C PRO A 38 -15.05 -9.19 1.04
N VAL A 39 -15.17 -8.58 -0.14
CA VAL A 39 -15.07 -7.13 -0.38
C VAL A 39 -16.00 -6.33 0.54
N GLU A 40 -17.15 -6.91 0.91
CA GLU A 40 -18.16 -6.30 1.77
C GLU A 40 -17.70 -6.18 3.24
N LYS A 41 -16.82 -7.06 3.72
CA LYS A 41 -16.36 -7.00 5.12
C LYS A 41 -15.39 -5.83 5.33
N ILE A 42 -14.65 -5.46 4.30
CA ILE A 42 -13.59 -4.46 4.39
C ILE A 42 -14.16 -3.06 4.17
N ALA A 43 -14.02 -2.21 5.19
CA ALA A 43 -14.63 -0.87 5.18
C ALA A 43 -14.09 0.05 4.06
N SER A 44 -12.82 -0.07 3.66
CA SER A 44 -12.27 0.68 2.53
C SER A 44 -12.84 0.21 1.21
N HIS A 45 -12.99 -1.11 1.01
CA HIS A 45 -13.51 -1.70 -0.21
C HIS A 45 -14.99 -1.35 -0.42
N ARG A 46 -15.83 -1.47 0.62
CA ARG A 46 -17.22 -1.01 0.58
C ARG A 46 -17.36 0.44 0.14
N ARG A 47 -16.46 1.31 0.60
CA ARG A 47 -16.47 2.73 0.21
C ARG A 47 -16.08 2.90 -1.25
N ALA A 48 -15.09 2.14 -1.73
CA ALA A 48 -14.69 2.15 -3.14
C ALA A 48 -15.85 1.72 -4.04
N VAL A 49 -16.54 0.62 -3.71
CA VAL A 49 -17.74 0.16 -4.45
C VAL A 49 -18.84 1.22 -4.42
N ARG A 50 -19.15 1.78 -3.24
CA ARG A 50 -20.18 2.83 -3.10
C ARG A 50 -19.83 4.07 -3.93
N LEU A 51 -18.57 4.49 -3.93
CA LEU A 51 -18.10 5.62 -4.73
C LEU A 51 -18.19 5.30 -6.24
N GLY A 52 -17.91 4.04 -6.62
CA GLY A 52 -18.00 3.54 -7.98
C GLY A 52 -19.41 3.60 -8.57
N ARG A 53 -20.44 3.38 -7.74
CA ARG A 53 -21.87 3.40 -8.13
C ARG A 53 -22.44 4.78 -8.46
N PHE A 54 -21.77 5.86 -8.09
CA PHE A 54 -22.25 7.22 -8.43
C PHE A 54 -22.04 7.53 -9.92
N PRO A 55 -22.96 8.30 -10.55
CA PRO A 55 -22.76 8.83 -11.89
C PRO A 55 -21.43 9.58 -12.02
N LYS A 56 -20.79 9.49 -13.19
CA LYS A 56 -19.50 10.13 -13.48
C LYS A 56 -19.36 11.58 -12.99
N PRO A 57 -20.32 12.51 -13.18
CA PRO A 57 -20.15 13.89 -12.71
C PRO A 57 -20.08 13.99 -11.18
N VAL A 58 -20.96 13.25 -10.48
CA VAL A 58 -20.97 13.21 -9.01
C VAL A 58 -19.69 12.59 -8.48
N ARG A 59 -19.27 11.47 -9.07
CA ARG A 59 -18.03 10.79 -8.70
C ARG A 59 -16.82 11.70 -8.87
N ARG A 60 -16.74 12.46 -9.98
CA ARG A 60 -15.66 13.42 -10.23
C ARG A 60 -15.63 14.54 -9.17
N LEU A 61 -16.80 15.07 -8.80
CA LEU A 61 -16.91 16.10 -7.76
C LEU A 61 -16.47 15.56 -6.40
N LEU A 62 -16.91 14.35 -6.02
CA LEU A 62 -16.51 13.71 -4.76
C LEU A 62 -15.00 13.48 -4.68
N TRP A 63 -14.38 13.01 -5.77
CA TRP A 63 -12.93 12.87 -5.84
C TRP A 63 -12.21 14.22 -5.72
N TRP A 64 -12.70 15.23 -6.44
CA TRP A 64 -12.10 16.57 -6.39
C TRP A 64 -12.16 17.16 -4.97
N LEU A 65 -13.33 17.10 -4.33
CA LEU A 65 -13.52 17.55 -2.94
C LEU A 65 -12.63 16.79 -1.96
N GLY A 66 -12.62 15.46 -2.05
CA GLY A 66 -11.87 14.59 -1.16
C GLY A 66 -10.36 14.75 -1.29
N LEU A 67 -9.84 15.05 -2.49
CA LEU A 67 -8.41 15.18 -2.74
C LEU A 67 -7.87 16.61 -2.57
N ASN A 68 -8.66 17.63 -2.85
CA ASN A 68 -8.18 19.03 -2.94
C ASN A 68 -8.73 19.96 -1.86
N VAL A 69 -9.95 19.72 -1.36
CA VAL A 69 -10.61 20.63 -0.40
C VAL A 69 -10.48 20.12 1.03
N PHE A 70 -10.70 18.82 1.24
CA PHE A 70 -10.75 18.24 2.58
C PHE A 70 -9.49 17.44 2.92
N ALA A 71 -8.41 18.13 3.29
CA ALA A 71 -7.12 17.50 3.65
C ALA A 71 -7.27 16.39 4.73
N ARG A 72 -8.11 16.62 5.75
CA ARG A 72 -8.39 15.61 6.79
C ARG A 72 -9.10 14.37 6.23
N GLN A 73 -9.99 14.54 5.24
CA GLN A 73 -10.66 13.41 4.60
C GLN A 73 -9.70 12.66 3.69
N ARG A 74 -8.84 13.36 2.95
CA ARG A 74 -7.75 12.76 2.16
C ARG A 74 -6.90 11.83 3.02
N ALA A 75 -6.36 12.32 4.14
CA ALA A 75 -5.55 11.51 5.05
C ALA A 75 -6.35 10.33 5.64
N ARG A 76 -7.62 10.56 6.02
CA ARG A 76 -8.49 9.51 6.59
C ARG A 76 -8.85 8.38 5.62
N PHE A 77 -8.95 8.68 4.32
CA PHE A 77 -9.43 7.71 3.33
C PHE A 77 -8.31 7.15 2.45
N MET A 78 -7.30 7.95 2.11
CA MET A 78 -6.19 7.54 1.24
C MET A 78 -4.95 7.14 2.06
N GLY A 79 -4.79 7.66 3.28
CA GLY A 79 -3.60 7.47 4.09
C GLY A 79 -2.51 8.51 3.82
N THR A 80 -1.30 8.18 4.26
CA THR A 80 -0.11 9.06 4.21
C THR A 80 0.81 8.69 3.05
N PHE A 81 1.06 7.40 2.82
CA PHE A 81 1.82 6.87 1.70
C PHE A 81 1.21 5.56 1.19
N GLY A 82 1.53 5.19 -0.04
CA GLY A 82 1.09 3.95 -0.66
C GLY A 82 2.19 2.89 -0.67
N VAL A 83 1.80 1.63 -0.56
CA VAL A 83 2.67 0.48 -0.88
C VAL A 83 1.94 -0.40 -1.87
N THR A 84 2.60 -0.76 -2.97
CA THR A 84 2.04 -1.67 -3.96
C THR A 84 3.10 -2.61 -4.51
N SER A 85 2.69 -3.78 -4.96
CA SER A 85 3.57 -4.74 -5.60
C SER A 85 2.93 -5.26 -6.88
N THR A 86 3.74 -5.31 -7.93
CA THR A 86 3.40 -5.99 -9.18
C THR A 86 4.18 -7.29 -9.36
N GLY A 87 5.11 -7.59 -8.44
CA GLY A 87 5.90 -8.82 -8.48
C GLY A 87 5.03 -10.08 -8.45
N ALA A 88 3.88 -10.04 -7.77
CA ALA A 88 2.91 -11.14 -7.78
C ALA A 88 2.38 -11.50 -9.18
N PHE A 89 2.48 -10.58 -10.15
CA PHE A 89 2.05 -10.78 -11.54
C PHE A 89 3.23 -11.01 -12.50
N GLY A 90 4.44 -11.25 -11.98
CA GLY A 90 5.61 -11.50 -12.81
C GLY A 90 6.17 -10.26 -13.52
N ALA A 91 5.78 -9.06 -13.09
CA ALA A 91 6.21 -7.81 -13.72
C ALA A 91 6.77 -6.81 -12.70
N GLY A 92 7.74 -6.02 -13.14
CA GLY A 92 8.16 -4.81 -12.44
C GLY A 92 7.43 -3.59 -13.00
N VAL A 93 7.11 -2.62 -12.15
CA VAL A 93 6.57 -1.32 -12.56
C VAL A 93 7.60 -0.24 -12.34
N LEU A 94 7.85 0.57 -13.36
CA LEU A 94 8.76 1.72 -13.28
C LEU A 94 8.10 2.88 -12.53
N GLN A 95 6.86 3.21 -12.88
CA GLN A 95 6.12 4.33 -12.31
C GLN A 95 4.68 3.93 -12.00
N VAL A 96 4.23 4.26 -10.78
CA VAL A 96 2.85 4.07 -10.35
C VAL A 96 2.15 5.42 -10.30
N LEU A 97 0.99 5.52 -10.94
CA LEU A 97 0.11 6.68 -10.75
C LEU A 97 -0.61 6.52 -9.40
N SER A 98 -0.32 7.44 -8.48
CA SER A 98 -0.88 7.44 -7.13
C SER A 98 -1.54 8.78 -6.83
N PRO A 99 -2.71 8.81 -6.16
CA PRO A 99 -3.28 10.05 -5.63
C PRO A 99 -2.49 10.58 -4.42
N LEU A 100 -1.59 9.78 -3.83
CA LEU A 100 -0.77 10.14 -2.67
C LEU A 100 0.51 10.86 -3.08
N THR A 101 1.11 11.55 -2.12
CA THR A 101 2.36 12.30 -2.31
C THR A 101 3.54 11.37 -2.61
N CYS A 102 3.55 10.19 -2.01
CA CYS A 102 4.57 9.18 -2.25
C CYS A 102 3.97 7.77 -2.25
N THR A 103 4.55 6.88 -3.04
CA THR A 103 4.17 5.47 -3.12
C THR A 103 5.42 4.63 -3.35
N VAL A 104 5.62 3.65 -2.47
CA VAL A 104 6.67 2.64 -2.58
C VAL A 104 6.14 1.49 -3.41
N HIS A 105 6.92 1.03 -4.39
CA HIS A 105 6.58 -0.13 -5.19
C HIS A 105 7.79 -1.00 -5.43
N TYR A 106 7.57 -2.31 -5.38
CA TYR A 106 8.63 -3.30 -5.53
C TYR A 106 8.25 -4.40 -6.50
N SER A 107 9.28 -5.07 -7.01
CA SER A 107 9.17 -6.06 -8.09
C SER A 107 9.53 -7.48 -7.59
N LEU A 108 9.97 -8.33 -8.52
CA LEU A 108 10.36 -9.71 -8.25
C LEU A 108 11.71 -9.78 -7.52
N PHE A 109 11.95 -10.91 -6.87
CA PHE A 109 13.29 -11.27 -6.43
C PHE A 109 14.17 -11.64 -7.62
N ASP A 110 15.43 -11.22 -7.60
CA ASP A 110 16.45 -11.73 -8.51
C ASP A 110 17.00 -13.09 -8.04
N ALA A 111 17.91 -13.69 -8.84
CA ALA A 111 18.52 -14.97 -8.51
C ALA A 111 19.42 -14.94 -7.26
N ALA A 112 19.85 -13.76 -6.82
CA ALA A 112 20.64 -13.55 -5.61
C ALA A 112 19.77 -13.25 -4.38
N GLY A 113 18.45 -13.15 -4.55
CA GLY A 113 17.50 -12.85 -3.47
C GLY A 113 17.32 -11.35 -3.18
N ASN A 114 17.76 -10.45 -4.08
CA ASN A 114 17.53 -9.02 -3.95
C ASN A 114 16.20 -8.60 -4.60
N ILE A 115 15.65 -7.46 -4.19
CA ILE A 115 14.46 -6.86 -4.81
C ILE A 115 14.72 -5.40 -5.14
N ASP A 116 14.38 -4.99 -6.37
CA ASP A 116 14.28 -3.59 -6.71
C ASP A 116 13.09 -2.92 -6.01
N VAL A 117 13.37 -1.98 -5.13
CA VAL A 117 12.39 -1.07 -4.52
C VAL A 117 12.48 0.30 -5.16
N ARG A 118 11.34 0.86 -5.56
CA ARG A 118 11.22 2.17 -6.19
C ARG A 118 10.24 3.04 -5.40
N LEU A 119 10.46 4.34 -5.45
CA LEU A 119 9.58 5.35 -4.83
C LEU A 119 9.13 6.34 -5.91
N THR A 120 7.82 6.37 -6.19
CA THR A 120 7.23 7.49 -6.93
C THR A 120 6.84 8.59 -5.94
N PHE A 121 7.25 9.83 -6.22
CA PHE A 121 6.97 10.97 -5.35
C PHE A 121 6.66 12.25 -6.13
N ASP A 122 5.96 13.17 -5.47
CA ASP A 122 5.71 14.51 -5.98
C ASP A 122 6.90 15.43 -5.69
N HIS A 123 7.66 15.78 -6.73
CA HIS A 123 8.86 16.61 -6.62
C HIS A 123 8.56 18.06 -6.14
N ARG A 124 7.29 18.46 -6.09
CA ARG A 124 6.88 19.74 -5.50
C ARG A 124 6.87 19.70 -3.97
N VAL A 125 6.86 18.51 -3.37
CA VAL A 125 6.81 18.32 -1.92
C VAL A 125 8.19 18.01 -1.34
N PHE A 126 8.95 17.13 -1.99
CA PHE A 126 10.32 16.81 -1.60
C PHE A 126 11.16 16.41 -2.80
N ASP A 127 12.49 16.45 -2.66
CA ASP A 127 13.44 16.21 -3.74
C ASP A 127 13.97 14.76 -3.77
N GLY A 128 14.79 14.46 -4.78
CA GLY A 128 15.43 13.16 -4.92
C GLY A 128 16.37 12.81 -3.76
N ARG A 129 16.91 13.79 -3.03
CA ARG A 129 17.78 13.54 -1.87
C ARG A 129 16.97 12.97 -0.72
N THR A 130 15.83 13.58 -0.37
CA THR A 130 14.94 13.04 0.67
C THR A 130 14.44 11.64 0.29
N ALA A 131 14.08 11.43 -0.98
CA ALA A 131 13.68 10.12 -1.49
C ALA A 131 14.78 9.06 -1.30
N ALA A 132 16.02 9.38 -1.65
CA ALA A 132 17.15 8.45 -1.55
C ALA A 132 17.49 8.11 -0.09
N HIS A 133 17.49 9.11 0.81
CA HIS A 133 17.68 8.87 2.24
C HIS A 133 16.59 7.96 2.82
N GLY A 134 15.32 8.19 2.47
CA GLY A 134 14.22 7.35 2.95
C GLY A 134 14.31 5.90 2.45
N LEU A 135 14.75 5.67 1.22
CA LEU A 135 14.96 4.31 0.69
C LEU A 135 16.14 3.60 1.37
N ALA A 136 17.25 4.31 1.62
CA ALA A 136 18.40 3.74 2.32
C ALA A 136 18.08 3.40 3.79
N GLU A 137 17.32 4.28 4.47
CA GLU A 137 16.84 4.02 5.83
C GLU A 137 15.89 2.83 5.86
N LEU A 138 14.96 2.75 4.91
CA LEU A 138 14.07 1.59 4.76
C LEU A 138 14.85 0.28 4.59
N GLU A 139 15.87 0.26 3.74
CA GLU A 139 16.74 -0.91 3.56
C GLU A 139 17.45 -1.29 4.87
N GLY A 140 17.99 -0.32 5.60
CA GLY A 140 18.61 -0.53 6.90
C GLY A 140 17.65 -1.17 7.92
N VAL A 141 16.46 -0.60 8.07
CA VAL A 141 15.41 -1.10 8.99
C VAL A 141 14.97 -2.51 8.60
N LEU A 142 14.79 -2.79 7.29
CA LEU A 142 14.43 -4.12 6.80
C LEU A 142 15.53 -5.16 7.05
N GLY A 143 16.78 -4.80 6.76
CA GLY A 143 17.94 -5.69 6.91
C GLY A 143 18.38 -5.90 8.36
N GLN A 144 17.92 -5.07 9.29
CA GLN A 144 18.29 -5.12 10.70
C GLN A 144 17.10 -5.42 11.59
N GLU A 145 16.32 -4.40 11.96
CA GLU A 145 15.26 -4.49 12.98
C GLU A 145 14.19 -5.53 12.59
N ILE A 146 13.67 -5.43 11.36
CA ILE A 146 12.61 -6.33 10.88
C ILE A 146 13.15 -7.75 10.70
N LEU A 147 14.37 -7.92 10.18
CA LEU A 147 14.99 -9.23 10.06
C LEU A 147 15.19 -9.91 11.44
N GLN A 148 15.58 -9.15 12.45
CA GLN A 148 15.72 -9.64 13.82
C GLN A 148 14.37 -10.06 14.41
N GLU A 149 13.32 -9.26 14.20
CA GLU A 149 11.95 -9.60 14.63
C GLU A 149 11.46 -10.88 13.95
N LEU A 150 11.67 -11.06 12.64
CA LEU A 150 11.27 -12.30 11.96
C LEU A 150 12.03 -13.53 12.45
N ARG A 151 13.33 -13.39 12.76
CA ARG A 151 14.14 -14.48 13.32
C ARG A 151 13.64 -14.88 14.70
N SER A 152 13.28 -13.93 15.56
CA SER A 152 12.75 -14.23 16.90
C SER A 152 11.39 -14.93 16.83
N LEU A 153 10.51 -14.50 15.92
CA LEU A 153 9.22 -15.15 15.66
C LEU A 153 9.39 -16.60 15.17
N SER A 154 10.32 -16.83 14.24
CA SER A 154 10.61 -18.18 13.74
C SER A 154 11.19 -19.09 14.83
N ALA A 155 12.05 -18.57 15.71
CA ALA A 155 12.60 -19.34 16.82
C ALA A 155 11.51 -19.70 17.84
N ALA A 156 10.58 -18.78 18.13
CA ALA A 156 9.46 -19.03 19.03
C ALA A 156 8.45 -20.06 18.49
N GLN A 157 8.33 -20.21 17.17
CA GLN A 157 7.49 -21.24 16.55
C GLN A 157 8.13 -22.64 16.53
N ALA A 158 9.45 -22.71 16.65
CA ALA A 158 10.21 -23.97 16.62
C ALA A 158 10.43 -24.60 18.00
N ALA A 159 10.10 -23.87 19.08
CA ALA A 159 10.17 -24.30 20.47
C ALA A 159 8.82 -24.82 20.97
#